data_AF-R4M6C7-F1
#
_entry.id   AF-R4M6C7-F1
#
_cell.length_a   1.000
_cell.length_b   1.000
_cell.length_c   1.000
_cell.angle_alpha   90.00
_cell.angle_beta   90.00
_cell.angle_gamma   90.00
#
_symmetry.space_group_name_H-M   'P 1'
#
loop_
_entity.id
_entity.type
_entity.pdbx_description
1 polymer ?
#
loop_
_entity_poly.entity_id
_entity_poly.type
_entity_poly.pdbx_seq_one_letter_code
_entity_poly.pdbx_strand_id
1 'polypeptide(L)'
;MATPPHRFIAHLPGYQGWQWAVVVASYSGADHATISEVVLVPGPTALLAPDWVPWEQRVRPGDLSPGDLLAPAKDDPRLVPGYTASGDAQVDETAAEIGLGRRWVMSAWGRAQSAQRWHDGDYGPGSAMARSTKRVCRDCGFFLPLAGSLGAMFGVCGNELSADGHVVDRQYGCGAHSDTTAPAGGSTPIYEPYDDGVLDIIEKPAES
;
A
#
# COMPACT_ATOMS: atom_id res chain seq x y z
N MET A 1 17.18 -48.37 -28.14
CA MET A 1 17.10 -47.01 -28.72
C MET A 1 16.00 -46.26 -27.99
N ALA A 2 16.27 -45.06 -27.47
CA ALA A 2 15.28 -44.26 -26.76
C ALA A 2 14.46 -43.41 -27.75
N THR A 3 13.16 -43.28 -27.49
CA THR A 3 12.24 -42.48 -28.32
C THR A 3 12.20 -41.02 -27.83
N PRO A 4 11.82 -40.05 -28.70
CA PRO A 4 11.44 -38.73 -28.22
C PRO A 4 10.33 -38.83 -27.17
N PRO A 5 10.26 -37.90 -26.20
CA PRO A 5 9.27 -37.95 -25.13
C PRO A 5 7.84 -37.84 -25.67
N HIS A 6 6.98 -38.77 -25.27
CA HIS A 6 5.54 -38.78 -25.55
C HIS A 6 4.82 -37.95 -24.49
N ARG A 7 3.84 -37.12 -24.90
CA ARG A 7 3.14 -36.19 -23.99
C ARG A 7 1.71 -36.62 -23.72
N PHE A 8 1.33 -36.63 -22.44
CA PHE A 8 -0.02 -36.97 -21.98
C PHE A 8 -0.52 -35.90 -21.00
N ILE A 9 -1.81 -35.56 -21.04
CA ILE A 9 -2.39 -34.60 -20.09
C ILE A 9 -2.29 -35.16 -18.66
N ALA A 10 -1.85 -34.34 -17.71
CA ALA A 10 -1.83 -34.71 -16.31
C ALA A 10 -3.19 -34.40 -15.65
N HIS A 11 -3.82 -35.43 -15.09
CA HIS A 11 -5.05 -35.30 -14.30
C HIS A 11 -4.73 -35.27 -12.79
N LEU A 12 -3.86 -34.34 -12.38
CA LEU A 12 -3.45 -34.16 -10.99
C LEU A 12 -4.00 -32.84 -10.42
N PRO A 13 -4.65 -32.85 -9.24
CA PRO A 13 -4.97 -31.61 -8.52
C PRO A 13 -3.73 -30.74 -8.31
N GLY A 14 -3.84 -29.43 -8.59
CA GLY A 14 -2.72 -28.47 -8.51
C GLY A 14 -1.85 -28.36 -9.76
N TYR A 15 -1.98 -29.28 -10.73
CA TYR A 15 -1.19 -29.30 -11.97
C TYR A 15 -2.07 -29.15 -13.22
N GLN A 16 -3.08 -28.29 -13.15
CA GLN A 16 -3.96 -27.99 -14.27
C GLN A 16 -3.15 -27.46 -15.47
N GLY A 17 -3.36 -28.05 -16.65
CA GLY A 17 -2.61 -27.70 -17.86
C GLY A 17 -1.21 -28.32 -17.97
N TRP A 18 -0.76 -29.09 -16.98
CA TRP A 18 0.53 -29.82 -17.04
C TRP A 18 0.41 -31.14 -17.81
N GLN A 19 1.55 -31.65 -18.25
CA GLN A 19 1.65 -32.86 -19.08
C GLN A 19 2.74 -33.79 -18.54
N TRP A 20 2.50 -35.10 -18.60
CA TRP A 20 3.53 -36.12 -18.44
C TRP A 20 4.33 -36.24 -19.73
N ALA A 21 5.64 -36.07 -19.65
CA ALA A 21 6.57 -36.45 -20.72
C ALA A 21 7.18 -37.81 -20.36
N VAL A 22 6.92 -38.81 -21.21
CA VAL A 22 7.33 -40.20 -21.00
C VAL A 22 8.30 -40.63 -22.09
N VAL A 23 9.51 -41.02 -21.70
CA VAL A 23 10.51 -41.58 -22.62
C VAL A 23 10.41 -43.09 -22.57
N VAL A 24 10.15 -43.69 -23.73
CA VAL A 24 10.06 -45.15 -23.89
C VAL A 24 11.36 -45.68 -24.48
N ALA A 25 11.87 -46.78 -23.93
CA ALA A 25 13.05 -47.49 -24.39
C ALA A 25 12.68 -48.92 -24.83
N SER A 26 13.30 -49.36 -25.91
CA SER A 26 13.21 -50.75 -26.38
C SER A 26 14.50 -51.12 -27.14
N TYR A 27 14.71 -52.40 -27.41
CA TYR A 27 15.82 -52.92 -28.20
C TYR A 27 15.32 -53.84 -29.31
N SER A 28 16.15 -54.08 -30.32
CA SER A 28 15.75 -54.91 -31.46
C SER A 28 15.47 -56.35 -31.02
N GLY A 29 14.27 -56.84 -31.30
CA GLY A 29 13.82 -58.18 -30.89
C GLY A 29 13.09 -58.22 -29.54
N ALA A 30 12.87 -57.08 -28.88
CA ALA A 30 12.00 -57.01 -27.72
C ALA A 30 10.53 -57.19 -28.12
N ASP A 31 9.78 -57.93 -27.31
CA ASP A 31 8.33 -58.13 -27.46
C ASP A 31 7.50 -57.05 -26.75
N HIS A 32 8.11 -56.28 -25.85
CA HIS A 32 7.51 -55.11 -25.20
C HIS A 32 8.52 -53.96 -25.05
N ALA A 33 7.99 -52.74 -24.87
CA ALA A 33 8.78 -51.56 -24.58
C ALA A 33 8.74 -51.25 -23.08
N THR A 34 9.81 -50.65 -22.54
CA THR A 34 9.90 -50.23 -21.15
C THR A 34 9.89 -48.70 -21.04
N ILE A 35 9.55 -48.20 -19.85
CA ILE A 35 9.63 -46.77 -19.56
C ILE A 35 11.04 -46.48 -19.03
N SER A 36 11.72 -45.53 -19.67
CA SER A 36 13.03 -45.05 -19.23
C SER A 36 12.89 -43.90 -18.24
N GLU A 37 12.03 -42.92 -18.55
CA GLU A 37 11.86 -41.70 -17.77
C GLU A 37 10.40 -41.23 -17.80
N VAL A 38 9.94 -40.66 -16.69
CA VAL A 38 8.65 -39.97 -16.58
C VAL A 38 8.89 -38.67 -15.84
N VAL A 39 8.55 -37.54 -16.46
CA VAL A 39 8.66 -36.22 -15.84
C VAL A 39 7.37 -35.45 -16.07
N LEU A 40 6.94 -34.70 -15.05
CA LEU A 40 5.82 -33.78 -15.14
C LEU A 40 6.35 -32.42 -15.60
N VAL A 41 5.86 -31.93 -16.74
CA VAL A 41 6.31 -30.68 -17.36
C VAL A 41 5.12 -29.76 -17.63
N PRO A 42 5.34 -28.43 -17.63
CA PRO A 42 4.25 -27.50 -17.92
C PRO A 42 3.81 -27.64 -19.38
N GLY A 43 2.50 -27.78 -19.58
CA GLY A 43 1.89 -27.68 -20.90
C GLY A 43 1.58 -26.21 -21.27
N PRO A 44 1.03 -25.97 -22.47
CA PRO A 44 0.79 -24.62 -22.98
C PRO A 44 -0.16 -23.77 -22.12
N THR A 45 -0.99 -24.42 -21.30
CA THR A 45 -1.97 -23.77 -20.43
C THR A 45 -1.65 -23.95 -18.95
N ALA A 46 -0.46 -24.47 -18.63
CA ALA A 46 -0.03 -24.65 -17.25
C ALA A 46 0.12 -23.28 -16.57
N LEU A 47 -0.44 -23.17 -15.37
CA LEU A 47 -0.14 -22.05 -14.49
C LEU A 47 1.29 -22.23 -13.96
N LEU A 48 2.18 -21.31 -14.31
CA LEU A 48 3.56 -21.29 -13.83
C LEU A 48 3.68 -20.38 -12.61
N ALA A 49 4.70 -20.66 -11.78
CA ALA A 49 5.09 -19.71 -10.75
C ALA A 49 5.54 -18.39 -11.41
N PRO A 50 5.29 -17.23 -10.76
CA PRO A 50 5.86 -15.97 -11.20
C PRO A 50 7.40 -16.04 -11.14
N ASP A 51 8.05 -15.12 -11.85
CA ASP A 51 9.50 -14.99 -11.79
C ASP A 51 9.98 -14.80 -10.35
N TRP A 52 11.09 -15.45 -10.01
CA TRP A 52 11.69 -15.31 -8.70
C TRP A 52 12.20 -13.88 -8.51
N VAL A 53 11.74 -13.24 -7.43
CA VAL A 53 12.17 -11.89 -7.05
C VAL A 53 13.13 -11.99 -5.85
N PRO A 54 14.28 -11.30 -5.83
CA PRO A 54 15.15 -11.22 -4.65
C PRO A 54 14.39 -10.75 -3.42
N TRP A 55 14.70 -11.31 -2.24
CA TRP A 55 13.99 -10.98 -0.99
C TRP A 55 13.94 -9.46 -0.71
N GLU A 56 15.05 -8.76 -0.94
CA GLU A 56 15.14 -7.29 -0.79
C GLU A 56 14.17 -6.51 -1.69
N GLN A 57 13.74 -7.09 -2.82
CA GLN A 57 12.79 -6.50 -3.76
C GLN A 57 11.34 -6.94 -3.49
N ARG A 58 11.13 -7.83 -2.50
CA ARG A 58 9.78 -8.27 -2.11
C ARG A 58 9.15 -7.37 -1.07
N VAL A 59 9.95 -6.69 -0.25
CA VAL A 59 9.45 -5.84 0.83
C VAL A 59 8.68 -4.65 0.27
N ARG A 60 7.43 -4.52 0.68
CA ARG A 60 6.50 -3.46 0.29
C ARG A 60 6.17 -2.56 1.48
N PRO A 61 5.64 -1.34 1.22
CA PRO A 61 5.09 -0.51 2.27
C PRO A 61 4.05 -1.30 3.10
N GLY A 62 4.21 -1.31 4.42
CA GLY A 62 3.33 -2.04 5.34
C GLY A 62 3.79 -3.44 5.73
N ASP A 63 4.84 -3.99 5.10
CA ASP A 63 5.31 -5.35 5.41
C ASP A 63 6.09 -5.46 6.74
N LEU A 64 6.55 -4.34 7.29
CA LEU A 64 7.34 -4.33 8.53
C LEU A 64 6.43 -4.45 9.75
N SER A 65 6.74 -5.41 10.62
CA SER A 65 6.11 -5.67 11.91
C SER A 65 6.98 -5.21 13.08
N PRO A 66 6.44 -5.12 14.31
CA PRO A 66 7.24 -4.80 15.48
C PRO A 66 8.42 -5.77 15.65
N GLY A 67 9.64 -5.23 15.69
CA GLY A 67 10.88 -5.99 15.81
C GLY A 67 11.66 -6.16 14.50
N ASP A 68 11.05 -5.88 13.35
CA ASP A 68 11.74 -5.95 12.06
C ASP A 68 12.76 -4.80 11.90
N LEU A 69 13.94 -5.15 11.38
CA LEU A 69 14.99 -4.18 11.06
C LEU A 69 15.22 -4.18 9.54
N LEU A 70 14.86 -3.09 8.90
CA LEU A 70 15.17 -2.84 7.49
C LEU A 70 16.18 -1.72 7.38
N ALA A 71 17.41 -2.07 7.01
CA ALA A 71 18.45 -1.08 6.74
C ALA A 71 18.13 -0.33 5.44
N PRO A 72 18.36 1.00 5.37
CA PRO A 72 18.42 1.70 4.10
C PRO A 72 19.45 1.07 3.17
N ALA A 73 19.24 1.20 1.86
CA ALA A 73 20.22 0.76 0.88
C ALA A 73 21.57 1.48 1.10
N LYS A 74 22.67 0.79 0.78
CA LYS A 74 23.98 1.43 0.73
C LYS A 74 23.91 2.53 -0.34
N ASP A 75 24.21 3.77 0.07
CA ASP A 75 24.14 4.97 -0.79
C ASP A 75 22.71 5.37 -1.22
N ASP A 76 21.72 5.17 -0.33
CA ASP A 76 20.34 5.61 -0.57
C ASP A 76 20.27 7.12 -0.89
N PRO A 77 19.86 7.52 -2.10
CA PRO A 77 19.86 8.93 -2.53
C PRO A 77 18.85 9.79 -1.76
N ARG A 78 17.95 9.18 -0.97
CA ARG A 78 17.02 9.89 -0.08
C ARG A 78 17.69 10.45 1.15
N LEU A 79 18.93 10.05 1.45
CA LEU A 79 19.63 10.40 2.67
C LEU A 79 20.92 11.16 2.34
N VAL A 80 21.22 12.18 3.14
CA VAL A 80 22.52 12.86 3.19
C VAL A 80 23.02 12.92 4.62
N PRO A 81 24.35 12.97 4.85
CA PRO A 81 24.88 13.10 6.20
C PRO A 81 24.37 14.38 6.87
N GLY A 82 23.95 14.28 8.15
CA GLY A 82 23.34 15.42 8.85
C GLY A 82 24.26 16.61 9.10
N TYR A 83 25.58 16.43 9.00
CA TYR A 83 26.56 17.51 9.06
C TYR A 83 26.76 18.24 7.71
N THR A 84 26.07 17.82 6.65
CA THR A 84 26.10 18.48 5.34
C THR A 84 24.81 19.26 5.11
N ALA A 85 24.87 20.33 4.29
CA ALA A 85 23.68 21.08 3.93
C ALA A 85 22.72 20.19 3.11
N SER A 86 21.55 19.88 3.67
CA SER A 86 20.52 19.09 3.01
C SER A 86 19.68 19.92 2.04
N GLY A 87 19.85 21.24 2.05
CA GLY A 87 19.08 22.19 1.26
C GLY A 87 17.74 22.58 1.91
N ASP A 88 17.63 22.43 3.23
CA ASP A 88 16.50 22.88 4.03
C ASP A 88 17.03 23.50 5.32
N ALA A 89 16.95 24.83 5.42
CA ALA A 89 17.60 25.57 6.49
C ALA A 89 17.11 25.16 7.89
N GLN A 90 15.81 24.86 8.06
CA GLN A 90 15.28 24.44 9.37
C GLN A 90 15.76 23.03 9.76
N VAL A 91 15.90 22.14 8.77
CA VAL A 91 16.47 20.80 9.00
C VAL A 91 17.97 20.91 9.30
N ASP A 92 18.69 21.73 8.54
CA ASP A 92 20.15 21.89 8.66
C ASP A 92 20.53 22.55 10.00
N GLU A 93 19.77 23.54 10.47
CA GLU A 93 19.95 24.15 11.79
C GLU A 93 19.82 23.11 12.92
N THR A 94 18.80 22.26 12.86
CA THR A 94 18.56 21.21 13.87
C THR A 94 19.58 20.07 13.78
N ALA A 95 20.08 19.78 12.57
CA ALA A 95 21.02 18.69 12.34
C ALA A 95 22.48 19.06 12.68
N ALA A 96 22.82 20.35 12.67
CA ALA A 96 24.17 20.87 12.85
C ALA A 96 24.70 20.84 14.30
N GLU A 97 23.91 20.39 15.29
CA GLU A 97 24.43 20.22 16.66
C GLU A 97 25.45 19.07 16.71
N ILE A 98 26.74 19.42 16.71
CA ILE A 98 27.85 18.46 16.72
C ILE A 98 27.77 17.58 17.97
N GLY A 99 27.48 16.30 17.76
CA GLY A 99 27.38 15.27 18.80
C GLY A 99 25.96 14.95 19.28
N LEU A 100 24.95 15.75 18.89
CA LEU A 100 23.54 15.59 19.26
C LEU A 100 22.59 15.52 18.04
N GLY A 101 23.06 15.91 16.86
CA GLY A 101 22.30 15.91 15.62
C GLY A 101 22.08 14.53 14.99
N ARG A 102 21.13 14.46 14.05
CA ARG A 102 20.81 13.23 13.31
C ARG A 102 21.99 12.83 12.41
N ARG A 103 22.42 11.56 12.47
CA ARG A 103 23.46 11.02 11.56
C ARG A 103 23.10 11.23 10.08
N TRP A 104 21.83 11.03 9.75
CA TRP A 104 21.28 11.16 8.40
C TRP A 104 20.03 12.03 8.42
N VAL A 105 19.91 12.90 7.42
CA VAL A 105 18.70 13.69 7.16
C VAL A 105 18.23 13.42 5.73
N MET A 106 16.95 13.72 5.47
CA MET A 106 16.39 13.52 4.14
C MET A 106 17.02 14.50 3.16
N SER A 107 17.51 14.00 2.03
CA SER A 107 18.03 14.82 0.94
C SER A 107 16.92 15.63 0.27
N ALA A 108 17.30 16.63 -0.52
CA ALA A 108 16.34 17.34 -1.39
C ALA A 108 15.57 16.37 -2.32
N TRP A 109 16.26 15.34 -2.84
CA TRP A 109 15.63 14.30 -3.66
C TRP A 109 14.60 13.48 -2.88
N GLY A 110 14.94 13.04 -1.66
CA GLY A 110 14.02 12.30 -0.80
C GLY A 110 12.79 13.11 -0.41
N ARG A 111 12.95 14.41 -0.16
CA ARG A 111 11.84 15.33 0.12
C ARG A 111 10.95 15.51 -1.11
N ALA A 112 11.53 15.72 -2.29
CA ALA A 112 10.78 15.83 -3.54
C ALA A 112 9.98 14.54 -3.86
N GLN A 113 10.60 13.38 -3.68
CA GLN A 113 9.93 12.10 -3.89
C GLN A 113 8.77 11.89 -2.91
N SER A 114 8.91 12.32 -1.66
CA SER A 114 7.85 12.26 -0.66
C SER A 114 6.71 13.23 -0.97
N ALA A 115 7.05 14.47 -1.35
CA ALA A 115 6.08 15.47 -1.80
C ALA A 115 5.23 14.95 -2.96
N GLN A 116 5.84 14.31 -3.97
CA GLN A 116 5.11 13.72 -5.09
C GLN A 116 4.13 12.63 -4.62
N ARG A 117 4.59 11.68 -3.80
CA ARG A 117 3.72 10.61 -3.29
C ARG A 117 2.55 11.13 -2.46
N TRP A 118 2.76 12.17 -1.66
CA TRP A 118 1.70 12.76 -0.84
C TRP A 118 0.70 13.56 -1.68
N HIS A 119 1.19 14.30 -2.68
CA HIS A 119 0.33 15.06 -3.60
C HIS A 119 -0.55 14.15 -4.47
N ASP A 120 -0.01 13.01 -4.91
CA ASP A 120 -0.75 12.05 -5.74
C ASP A 120 -1.58 11.06 -4.92
N GLY A 121 -1.44 11.08 -3.59
CA GLY A 121 -2.07 10.12 -2.69
C GLY A 121 -3.51 10.47 -2.29
N ASP A 122 -4.06 9.68 -1.38
CA ASP A 122 -5.46 9.81 -0.91
C ASP A 122 -5.75 11.15 -0.21
N TYR A 123 -4.70 11.80 0.29
CA TYR A 123 -4.74 13.10 0.94
C TYR A 123 -4.15 14.22 0.08
N GLY A 124 -4.11 14.00 -1.23
CA GLY A 124 -3.76 15.00 -2.24
C GLY A 124 -4.98 15.71 -2.82
N PRO A 125 -4.80 16.81 -3.58
CA PRO A 125 -5.91 17.54 -4.21
C PRO A 125 -6.67 16.73 -5.25
N GLY A 126 -6.03 15.72 -5.83
CA GLY A 126 -6.62 14.83 -6.81
C GLY A 126 -7.50 13.73 -6.21
N SER A 127 -7.60 13.59 -4.88
CA SER A 127 -8.36 12.49 -4.28
C SER A 127 -9.88 12.65 -4.48
N ALA A 128 -10.62 11.55 -4.36
CA ALA A 128 -12.08 11.57 -4.50
C ALA A 128 -12.73 12.48 -3.44
N MET A 129 -12.23 12.43 -2.20
CA MET A 129 -12.67 13.30 -1.11
C MET A 129 -12.41 14.78 -1.43
N ALA A 130 -11.19 15.12 -1.84
CA ALA A 130 -10.82 16.50 -2.18
C ALA A 130 -11.68 17.07 -3.31
N ARG A 131 -11.99 16.27 -4.34
CA ARG A 131 -12.86 16.67 -5.46
C ARG A 131 -14.33 16.83 -5.09
N SER A 132 -14.76 16.30 -3.95
CA SER A 132 -16.16 16.35 -3.50
C SER A 132 -16.51 17.56 -2.63
N THR A 133 -15.54 18.40 -2.31
CA THR A 133 -15.71 19.60 -1.49
C THR A 133 -15.12 20.84 -2.16
N LYS A 134 -15.55 22.02 -1.70
CA LYS A 134 -15.01 23.32 -2.14
C LYS A 134 -14.02 23.91 -1.14
N ARG A 135 -13.88 23.31 0.03
CA ARG A 135 -13.00 23.76 1.11
C ARG A 135 -11.70 22.97 1.09
N VAL A 136 -10.59 23.61 1.42
CA VAL A 136 -9.26 22.99 1.36
C VAL A 136 -8.50 23.21 2.66
N CYS A 137 -7.47 22.40 2.90
CA CYS A 137 -6.69 22.47 4.13
C CYS A 137 -5.96 23.81 4.32
N ARG A 138 -5.61 24.53 3.24
CA ARG A 138 -4.84 25.79 3.31
C ARG A 138 -5.46 26.86 4.22
N ASP A 139 -6.78 26.92 4.29
CA ASP A 139 -7.57 27.88 5.09
C ASP A 139 -8.34 27.20 6.24
N CYS A 140 -8.11 25.90 6.47
CA CYS A 140 -8.76 25.15 7.54
C CYS A 140 -8.12 25.43 8.91
N GLY A 141 -8.94 25.68 9.93
CA GLY A 141 -8.47 25.87 11.31
C GLY A 141 -7.85 24.62 11.95
N PHE A 142 -8.09 23.43 11.39
CA PHE A 142 -7.50 22.16 11.85
C PHE A 142 -6.18 21.80 11.14
N PHE A 143 -5.66 22.67 10.27
CA PHE A 143 -4.42 22.43 9.54
C PHE A 143 -3.19 22.79 10.38
N LEU A 144 -2.35 21.78 10.65
CA LEU A 144 -1.09 21.93 11.37
C LEU A 144 0.08 21.94 10.36
N PRO A 145 0.70 23.08 10.04
CA PRO A 145 1.72 23.16 9.00
C PRO A 145 2.97 22.35 9.37
N LEU A 146 3.55 21.64 8.38
CA LEU A 146 4.86 21.01 8.56
C LEU A 146 5.97 22.07 8.65
N ALA A 147 7.06 21.72 9.32
CA ALA A 147 8.28 22.53 9.34
C ALA A 147 9.09 22.41 8.04
N GLY A 148 10.01 23.35 7.83
CA GLY A 148 10.95 23.35 6.70
C GLY A 148 10.29 23.52 5.34
N SER A 149 10.99 23.05 4.31
CA SER A 149 10.65 23.22 2.90
C SER A 149 9.31 22.58 2.48
N LEU A 150 8.91 21.48 3.14
CA LEU A 150 7.64 20.81 2.85
C LEU A 150 6.42 21.58 3.39
N GLY A 151 6.59 22.43 4.40
CA GLY A 151 5.53 23.24 5.00
C GLY A 151 4.85 24.21 4.03
N ALA A 152 5.51 24.55 2.92
CA ALA A 152 4.92 25.37 1.88
C ALA A 152 3.67 24.71 1.24
N MET A 153 3.67 23.37 1.15
CA MET A 153 2.67 22.56 0.44
C MET A 153 1.89 21.59 1.32
N PHE A 154 2.43 21.20 2.48
CA PHE A 154 1.87 20.12 3.29
C PHE A 154 1.73 20.50 4.77
N GLY A 155 0.79 19.84 5.43
CA GLY A 155 0.56 19.89 6.87
C GLY A 155 0.02 18.55 7.37
N VAL A 156 -0.41 18.52 8.63
CA VAL A 156 -1.15 17.41 9.23
C VAL A 156 -2.56 17.88 9.53
N CYS A 157 -3.56 17.05 9.25
CA CYS A 157 -4.92 17.30 9.69
C CYS A 157 -5.06 16.89 11.16
N GLY A 158 -5.51 17.81 12.01
CA GLY A 158 -5.78 17.57 13.43
C GLY A 158 -7.26 17.43 13.78
N ASN A 159 -8.12 17.11 12.81
CA ASN A 159 -9.54 16.88 13.04
C ASN A 159 -9.84 15.39 13.07
N GLU A 160 -10.22 14.87 14.24
CA GLU A 160 -10.61 13.48 14.51
C GLU A 160 -11.71 12.94 13.58
N LEU A 161 -12.54 13.83 13.01
CA LEU A 161 -13.63 13.49 12.09
C LEU A 161 -13.20 13.48 10.61
N SER A 162 -11.90 13.60 10.33
CA SER A 162 -11.36 13.69 8.98
C SER A 162 -10.07 12.88 8.81
N ALA A 163 -9.09 13.41 8.09
CA ALA A 163 -7.78 12.80 7.87
C ALA A 163 -6.86 12.94 9.08
N ASP A 164 -7.39 12.73 10.30
CA ASP A 164 -6.65 12.97 11.55
C ASP A 164 -5.29 12.26 11.56
N GLY A 165 -4.25 12.97 11.97
CA GLY A 165 -2.88 12.46 12.03
C GLY A 165 -2.22 12.17 10.68
N HIS A 166 -2.89 12.40 9.55
CA HIS A 166 -2.34 12.18 8.22
C HIS A 166 -1.70 13.45 7.64
N VAL A 167 -0.63 13.26 6.86
CA VAL A 167 -0.09 14.35 6.03
C VAL A 167 -1.08 14.66 4.92
N VAL A 168 -1.47 15.93 4.83
CA VAL A 168 -2.43 16.45 3.85
C VAL A 168 -1.76 17.51 2.98
N ASP A 169 -2.05 17.50 1.68
CA ASP A 169 -1.75 18.63 0.81
C ASP A 169 -2.59 19.84 1.22
N ARG A 170 -2.04 21.06 1.08
CA ARG A 170 -2.78 22.30 1.36
C ARG A 170 -4.04 22.45 0.49
N GLN A 171 -4.08 21.79 -0.66
CA GLN A 171 -5.23 21.75 -1.56
C GLN A 171 -6.10 20.49 -1.37
N TYR A 172 -5.76 19.60 -0.44
CA TYR A 172 -6.67 18.54 -0.03
C TYR A 172 -7.92 19.16 0.60
N GLY A 173 -9.08 18.61 0.26
CA GLY A 173 -10.35 19.02 0.84
C GLY A 173 -11.02 17.86 1.56
N CYS A 174 -11.78 18.17 2.61
CA CYS A 174 -12.64 17.22 3.29
C CYS A 174 -14.03 17.80 3.60
N GLY A 175 -14.96 16.95 4.03
CA GLY A 175 -16.30 17.36 4.48
C GLY A 175 -16.33 17.98 5.88
N ALA A 176 -15.34 17.68 6.73
CA ALA A 176 -15.24 18.17 8.10
C ALA A 176 -14.26 19.36 8.23
N HIS A 177 -14.37 20.32 7.31
CA HIS A 177 -13.61 21.56 7.36
C HIS A 177 -14.09 22.46 8.52
N SER A 178 -13.21 23.31 9.08
CA SER A 178 -13.58 24.22 10.19
C SER A 178 -14.74 25.15 9.85
N ASP A 179 -14.82 25.55 8.58
CA ASP A 179 -15.87 26.42 8.04
C ASP A 179 -17.07 25.66 7.45
N THR A 180 -17.16 24.33 7.66
CA THR A 180 -18.36 23.58 7.30
C THR A 180 -19.51 24.01 8.21
N THR A 181 -20.54 24.61 7.63
CA THR A 181 -21.72 25.04 8.37
C THR A 181 -22.74 23.90 8.49
N ALA A 182 -23.38 23.79 9.66
CA ALA A 182 -24.52 22.89 9.83
C ALA A 182 -25.65 23.26 8.84
N PRO A 183 -26.38 22.27 8.29
CA PRO A 183 -27.60 22.54 7.55
C PRO A 183 -28.58 23.38 8.38
N ALA A 184 -29.30 24.29 7.71
CA ALA A 184 -30.36 25.05 8.37
C ALA A 184 -31.52 24.10 8.71
N GLY A 185 -31.82 23.95 10.00
CA GLY A 185 -32.80 22.99 10.52
C GLY A 185 -32.09 21.82 11.20
N GLY A 186 -32.05 21.87 12.52
CA GLY A 186 -31.31 20.91 13.33
C GLY A 186 -31.79 19.46 13.20
N SER A 187 -30.85 18.58 13.54
CA SER A 187 -30.92 17.14 13.79
C SER A 187 -31.10 16.20 12.61
N THR A 188 -30.06 15.36 12.48
CA THR A 188 -29.95 14.11 11.73
C THR A 188 -29.79 14.25 10.21
N PRO A 189 -28.72 13.66 9.61
CA PRO A 189 -28.69 13.45 8.17
C PRO A 189 -29.98 12.74 7.77
N ILE A 190 -30.62 13.22 6.70
CA ILE A 190 -31.77 12.56 6.09
C ILE A 190 -31.22 11.32 5.37
N TYR A 191 -30.89 10.29 6.12
CA TYR A 191 -30.76 8.93 5.60
C TYR A 191 -32.09 8.22 5.91
N GLU A 192 -32.59 7.40 4.98
CA GLU A 192 -33.66 6.46 5.31
C GLU A 192 -33.16 5.59 6.47
N PRO A 193 -33.82 5.61 7.65
CA PRO A 193 -33.41 4.76 8.75
C PRO A 193 -33.24 3.33 8.25
N TYR A 194 -32.09 2.72 8.53
CA TYR A 194 -31.93 1.30 8.30
C TYR A 194 -32.89 0.57 9.26
N ASP A 195 -34.03 0.13 8.74
CA ASP A 195 -34.98 -0.71 9.45
C ASP A 195 -34.48 -2.16 9.37
N ASP A 196 -33.97 -2.68 10.48
CA ASP A 196 -33.54 -4.07 10.59
C ASP A 196 -34.73 -5.04 10.74
N GLY A 197 -35.96 -4.52 10.77
CA GLY A 197 -37.20 -5.29 10.91
C GLY A 197 -37.39 -5.89 12.31
N VAL A 198 -36.58 -5.50 13.30
CA VAL A 198 -36.65 -6.04 14.66
C VAL A 198 -37.59 -5.18 15.51
N LEU A 199 -38.77 -5.72 15.81
CA LEU A 199 -39.71 -5.09 16.73
C LEU A 199 -39.36 -5.45 18.18
N ASP A 200 -38.94 -4.46 18.97
CA ASP A 200 -38.86 -4.59 20.43
C ASP A 200 -40.28 -4.58 21.01
N ILE A 201 -40.79 -5.76 21.34
CA ILE A 201 -42.08 -5.92 22.02
C ILE A 201 -41.86 -5.73 23.52
N ILE A 202 -42.26 -4.58 24.05
CA ILE A 202 -42.31 -4.31 25.49
C ILE A 202 -43.68 -4.74 26.01
N GLU A 203 -43.71 -5.66 26.98
CA GLU A 203 -44.95 -6.05 27.64
C GLU A 203 -45.58 -4.84 28.36
N LYS A 204 -46.89 -4.66 28.16
CA LYS A 204 -47.65 -3.57 28.78
C LYS A 204 -47.57 -3.72 30.31
N PRO A 205 -47.19 -2.68 31.06
CA PRO A 205 -47.19 -2.75 32.52
C PRO A 205 -48.60 -3.06 33.03
N ALA A 206 -48.70 -3.91 34.05
CA ALA A 206 -49.98 -4.24 34.67
C ALA A 206 -50.67 -2.97 35.19
N GLU A 207 -51.93 -2.79 34.81
CA GLU A 207 -52.76 -1.68 35.30
C GLU A 207 -53.02 -1.88 36.80
N SER A 208 -52.68 -0.87 37.62
CA SER A 208 -52.95 -0.81 39.05
C SER A 208 -54.35 -0.31 39.36
#